data_AF-A0A3M2GAY1-F1
#
_entry.id   AF-A0A3M2GAY1-F1
#
_cell.length_a   1.000
_cell.length_b   1.000
_cell.length_c   1.000
_cell.angle_alpha   90.00
_cell.angle_beta   90.00
_cell.angle_gamma   90.00
#
_symmetry.space_group_name_H-M   'P 1'
#
loop_
_entity.id
_entity.type
_entity.pdbx_description
1 polymer ?
#
loop_
_entity_poly.entity_id
_entity_poly.type
_entity_poly.pdbx_seq_one_letter_code
_entity_poly.pdbx_strand_id
1 'polypeptide(L)'
;MKVLIDAVHPADVWTLGAVEDRLLAEGAETLWLSRPGKQAVVELIEARGRPHVPGPRAGTSMPTLAAELIRRDLLAWRTVRRFAPDV
;
A
#
# COMPACT_ATOMS: atom_id res chain seq x y z
N MET A 1 9.86 15.10 -2.03
CA MET A 1 9.55 14.29 -0.84
C MET A 1 9.05 12.94 -1.29
N LYS A 2 9.43 11.85 -0.62
CA LYS A 2 8.99 10.50 -0.93
C LYS A 2 7.99 10.03 0.12
N VAL A 3 6.82 9.55 -0.30
CA VAL A 3 5.73 9.15 0.60
C VAL A 3 5.31 7.72 0.31
N LEU A 4 5.34 6.87 1.34
CA LEU A 4 4.85 5.50 1.25
C LEU A 4 3.43 5.42 1.85
N ILE A 5 2.46 5.01 1.05
CA ILE A 5 1.05 4.95 1.45
C ILE A 5 0.65 3.48 1.63
N ASP A 6 0.32 3.05 2.85
CA ASP A 6 -0.17 1.69 3.12
C ASP A 6 -1.71 1.66 3.15
N ALA A 7 -2.31 1.13 2.10
CA ALA A 7 -3.77 1.04 1.96
C ALA A 7 -4.29 -0.35 2.33
N VAL A 8 -5.19 -0.39 3.31
CA VAL A 8 -5.74 -1.63 3.87
C VAL A 8 -7.22 -1.81 3.52
N HIS A 9 -7.94 -0.71 3.29
CA HIS A 9 -9.36 -0.67 2.99
C HIS A 9 -9.62 0.22 1.75
N PRO A 10 -10.66 -0.03 0.94
CA PRO A 10 -11.00 0.81 -0.22
C PRO A 10 -11.17 2.29 0.12
N ALA A 11 -11.67 2.58 1.32
CA ALA A 11 -11.80 3.95 1.82
C ALA A 11 -10.45 4.69 1.89
N ASP A 12 -9.36 3.97 2.20
CA ASP A 12 -8.02 4.55 2.26
C ASP A 12 -7.58 5.05 0.88
N VAL A 13 -7.93 4.31 -0.19
CA VAL A 13 -7.61 4.72 -1.56
C VAL A 13 -8.30 6.02 -1.93
N TRP A 14 -9.52 6.24 -1.43
CA TRP A 14 -10.24 7.51 -1.64
C TRP A 14 -9.67 8.65 -0.80
N THR A 15 -9.52 8.44 0.51
CA THR A 15 -9.11 9.50 1.44
C THR A 15 -7.64 9.87 1.26
N LEU A 16 -6.75 8.89 1.21
CA LEU A 16 -5.33 9.09 1.00
C LEU A 16 -5.02 9.43 -0.45
N GLY A 17 -5.87 9.02 -1.40
CA GLY A 17 -5.76 9.41 -2.80
C GLY A 17 -5.86 10.92 -3.00
N ALA A 18 -6.81 11.58 -2.32
CA ALA A 18 -6.92 13.05 -2.37
C ALA A 18 -5.68 13.76 -1.78
N VAL A 19 -5.10 13.19 -0.73
CA VAL A 19 -3.84 13.68 -0.13
C VAL A 19 -2.67 13.46 -1.09
N GLU A 20 -2.59 12.27 -1.70
CA GLU A 20 -1.58 11.94 -2.71
C GLU A 20 -1.63 12.92 -3.89
N ASP A 21 -2.81 13.25 -4.40
CA ASP A 21 -2.97 14.17 -5.53
C ASP A 21 -2.35 15.55 -5.24
N ARG A 22 -2.50 16.03 -4.01
CA ARG A 22 -1.86 17.27 -3.53
C ARG A 22 -0.34 17.13 -3.47
N LEU A 23 0.15 16.03 -2.90
CA LEU A 23 1.58 15.76 -2.75
C LEU A 23 2.28 15.66 -4.12
N LEU A 24 1.66 14.95 -5.07
CA LEU A 24 2.16 14.82 -6.44
C LEU A 24 2.20 16.18 -7.15
N ALA A 25 1.18 17.03 -6.96
CA ALA A 25 1.17 18.39 -7.50
C ALA A 25 2.30 19.28 -6.95
N GLU A 26 2.79 18.96 -5.74
CA GLU A 26 3.94 19.62 -5.09
C GLU A 26 5.29 18.96 -5.47
N GLY A 27 5.28 17.97 -6.38
CA GLY A 27 6.49 17.28 -6.85
C GLY A 27 6.97 16.17 -5.92
N ALA A 28 6.10 15.63 -5.06
CA ALA A 28 6.41 14.42 -4.31
C ALA A 28 6.45 13.18 -5.22
N GLU A 29 7.16 12.16 -4.78
CA GLU A 29 7.13 10.81 -5.35
C GLU A 29 6.36 9.92 -4.37
N THR A 30 5.37 9.18 -4.85
CA THR A 30 4.49 8.36 -4.00
C THR A 30 4.58 6.89 -4.43
N LEU A 31 4.43 5.99 -3.46
CA LEU A 31 4.32 4.56 -3.70
C LEU A 31 3.26 3.98 -2.78
N TRP A 32 2.41 3.10 -3.31
CA TRP A 32 1.39 2.42 -2.51
C TRP A 32 1.84 1.01 -2.10
N LEU A 33 1.54 0.60 -0.88
CA LEU A 33 1.41 -0.80 -0.52
C LEU A 33 -0.07 -1.17 -0.62
N SER A 34 -0.39 -2.18 -1.43
CA SER A 34 -1.77 -2.65 -1.58
C SER A 34 -1.99 -3.99 -0.90
N ARG A 35 -3.21 -4.26 -0.45
CA ARG A 35 -3.58 -5.51 0.22
C ARG A 35 -4.51 -6.36 -0.68
N PRO A 36 -4.00 -7.41 -1.34
CA PRO A 36 -4.82 -8.24 -2.21
C PRO A 36 -5.85 -9.07 -1.43
N GLY A 37 -7.03 -9.28 -2.03
CA GLY A 37 -8.06 -10.17 -1.49
C GLY A 37 -8.94 -9.55 -0.39
N LYS A 38 -8.73 -8.28 -0.03
CA LYS A 38 -9.63 -7.50 0.83
C LYS A 38 -10.22 -6.34 0.04
N GLN A 39 -11.46 -6.53 -0.43
CA GLN A 39 -12.24 -5.52 -1.14
C GLN A 39 -11.46 -4.93 -2.35
N ALA A 40 -12.06 -4.03 -3.13
CA ALA A 40 -11.51 -3.56 -4.40
C ALA A 40 -10.26 -2.64 -4.30
N VAL A 41 -9.41 -2.77 -3.27
CA VAL A 41 -8.27 -1.87 -3.00
C VAL A 41 -7.29 -1.83 -4.18
N VAL A 42 -6.85 -3.00 -4.65
CA VAL A 42 -5.90 -3.10 -5.76
C VAL A 42 -6.49 -2.47 -7.03
N GLU A 43 -7.72 -2.84 -7.36
CA GLU A 43 -8.45 -2.32 -8.52
C GLU A 43 -8.61 -0.79 -8.46
N LEU A 44 -8.89 -0.23 -7.29
CA LEU A 44 -9.02 1.22 -7.12
C LEU A 44 -7.67 1.95 -7.28
N ILE A 45 -6.58 1.38 -6.79
CA ILE A 45 -5.23 1.96 -6.95
C ILE A 45 -4.81 1.90 -8.42
N GLU A 46 -5.05 0.76 -9.08
CA GLU A 46 -4.79 0.56 -10.51
C GLU A 46 -5.65 1.49 -11.37
N ALA A 47 -6.93 1.67 -11.04
CA ALA A 47 -7.83 2.59 -11.74
C ALA A 47 -7.40 4.06 -11.62
N ARG A 48 -6.71 4.42 -10.54
CA ARG A 48 -6.06 5.74 -10.37
C ARG A 48 -4.72 5.85 -11.11
N GLY A 49 -4.23 4.76 -11.71
CA GLY A 49 -2.95 4.71 -12.43
C GLY A 49 -1.75 4.90 -11.50
N ARG A 50 -1.84 4.49 -10.23
CA ARG A 50 -0.79 4.71 -9.24
C ARG A 50 0.16 3.51 -9.10
N PRO A 51 1.47 3.74 -8.89
CA PRO A 51 2.42 2.68 -8.66
C PRO A 51 2.13 2.01 -7.30
N HIS A 52 2.16 0.67 -7.26
CA HIS A 52 1.95 -0.06 -6.03
C HIS A 52 2.76 -1.35 -5.94
N VAL A 53 3.00 -1.79 -4.71
CA VAL A 53 3.57 -3.10 -4.39
C VAL A 53 2.47 -3.94 -3.74
N PRO A 54 2.05 -5.05 -4.37
CA PRO A 54 1.02 -5.92 -3.80
C PRO A 54 1.56 -6.71 -2.60
N GLY A 55 0.79 -6.70 -1.52
CA GLY A 55 1.03 -7.48 -0.32
C GLY A 55 0.69 -8.97 -0.44
N PRO A 56 0.96 -9.77 0.58
CA PRO A 56 0.49 -11.15 0.64
C PRO A 56 -1.05 -11.20 0.72
N ARG A 57 -1.66 -12.26 0.17
CA ARG A 57 -3.09 -12.55 0.35
C ARG A 57 -3.36 -13.02 1.77
N ALA A 58 -4.56 -12.69 2.27
CA ALA A 58 -4.97 -13.06 3.61
C ALA A 58 -5.08 -14.59 3.81
N GLY A 59 -4.60 -15.07 4.96
CA GLY A 59 -4.78 -16.47 5.36
C GLY A 59 -6.22 -16.79 5.76
N THR A 60 -6.60 -18.07 5.72
CA THR A 60 -7.95 -18.55 6.13
C THR A 60 -7.95 -19.28 7.47
N SER A 61 -6.79 -19.42 8.12
CA SER A 61 -6.61 -20.11 9.39
C SER A 61 -5.61 -19.36 10.28
N MET A 62 -5.66 -19.56 11.59
CA MET A 62 -4.77 -18.86 12.53
C MET A 62 -3.27 -18.95 12.17
N PRO A 63 -2.70 -20.11 11.81
CA PRO A 63 -1.29 -20.20 11.42
C PRO A 63 -0.99 -19.42 10.13
N THR A 64 -1.91 -19.43 9.16
CA THR A 64 -1.73 -18.73 7.88
C THR A 64 -1.87 -17.22 8.05
N LEU A 65 -2.75 -16.75 8.94
CA LEU A 65 -2.85 -15.35 9.35
C LEU A 65 -1.58 -14.87 10.07
N ALA A 66 -1.01 -15.66 10.98
CA ALA A 66 0.25 -15.32 11.63
C ALA A 66 1.42 -15.21 10.63
N ALA A 67 1.50 -16.16 9.69
CA ALA A 67 2.49 -16.11 8.63
C ALA A 67 2.31 -14.92 7.67
N GLU A 68 1.06 -14.56 7.37
CA GLU A 68 0.71 -13.36 6.59
C GLU A 68 1.22 -12.09 7.28
N LEU A 69 0.97 -11.91 8.58
CA LEU A 69 1.44 -10.74 9.33
C LEU A 69 2.96 -10.56 9.21
N ILE A 70 3.72 -11.63 9.43
CA ILE A 70 5.19 -11.60 9.31
C ILE A 70 5.62 -11.24 7.88
N ARG A 71 5.00 -11.86 6.86
CA ARG A 71 5.33 -11.58 5.45
C ARG A 71 5.03 -10.14 5.06
N ARG A 72 3.93 -9.60 5.58
CA ARG A 72 3.48 -8.23 5.35
C ARG A 72 4.45 -7.23 5.96
N ASP A 73 4.86 -7.44 7.20
CA ASP A 73 5.80 -6.56 7.87
C ASP A 73 7.19 -6.61 7.21
N LEU A 74 7.62 -7.80 6.78
CA LEU A 74 8.86 -7.96 6.01
C LEU A 74 8.81 -7.26 4.66
N LEU A 75 7.67 -7.32 3.95
CA LEU A 75 7.46 -6.59 2.71
C LEU A 75 7.53 -5.09 2.94
N ALA A 76 6.80 -4.56 3.93
CA ALA A 76 6.80 -3.14 4.26
C ALA A 76 8.23 -2.67 4.57
N TRP A 77 8.95 -3.41 5.43
CA TRP A 77 10.33 -3.12 5.77
C TRP A 77 11.25 -3.10 4.52
N ARG A 78 11.13 -4.09 3.62
CA ARG A 78 11.90 -4.12 2.37
C ARG A 78 11.55 -2.96 1.46
N THR A 79 10.28 -2.59 1.35
CA THR A 79 9.83 -1.48 0.52
C THR A 79 10.34 -0.16 1.06
N VAL A 80 10.24 0.08 2.37
CA VAL A 80 10.82 1.27 3.03
C VAL A 80 12.32 1.36 2.75
N ARG A 81 13.07 0.25 2.89
CA ARG A 81 14.51 0.22 2.63
C ARG A 81 14.88 0.53 1.18
N ARG A 82 14.05 0.13 0.21
CA ARG A 82 14.30 0.32 -1.23
C ARG A 82 13.82 1.68 -1.73
N PHE A 83 12.63 2.08 -1.34
CA PHE A 83 12.00 3.33 -1.77
C PHE A 83 12.59 4.54 -1.04
N ALA A 84 13.00 4.34 0.22
CA ALA A 84 13.49 5.35 1.14
C ALA A 84 12.50 6.52 1.31
N PRO A 85 11.27 6.26 1.79
CA PRO A 85 10.30 7.31 2.05
C PRO A 85 10.76 8.22 3.19
N ASP A 86 10.36 9.49 3.10
CA ASP A 86 10.49 10.46 4.18
C ASP A 86 9.38 10.26 5.23
N VAL A 87 8.22 9.75 4.80
CA VAL A 87 7.05 9.41 5.63
C VAL A 87 6.29 8.21 5.08
#